data_AF-A0A354FCP1-F1
#
_entry.id   AF-A0A354FCP1-F1
#
_cell.length_a   1.000
_cell.length_b   1.000
_cell.length_c   1.000
_cell.angle_alpha   90.00
_cell.angle_beta   90.00
_cell.angle_gamma   90.00
#
_symmetry.space_group_name_H-M   'P 1'
#
loop_
_entity.id
_entity.type
_entity.pdbx_description
1 polymer ?
#
loop_
_entity_poly.entity_id
_entity_poly.type
_entity_poly.pdbx_seq_one_letter_code
_entity_poly.pdbx_strand_id
1 'polypeptide(L)' 'VNGDLITSVYSRVSSVFPITGLYLAPVPTYPSGSWSFTIGSKNYDPLAARDVGLEGLRYYNSGIHQAAFQLPNFVQELLR' A
#
# COMPACT_ATOMS: atom_id res chain seq x y z
N VAL A 1 -11.05 -11.39 5.72
CA VAL A 1 -10.35 -10.38 4.90
C VAL A 1 -11.23 -10.09 3.70
N ASN A 2 -11.50 -8.83 3.36
CA ASN A 2 -12.37 -8.49 2.23
C ASN A 2 -11.59 -8.58 0.89
N GLY A 3 -11.20 -9.80 0.51
CA GLY A 3 -10.32 -10.06 -0.64
C GLY A 3 -10.88 -9.56 -1.96
N ASP A 4 -12.17 -9.81 -2.22
CA ASP A 4 -12.84 -9.38 -3.46
C ASP A 4 -12.81 -7.86 -3.64
N LEU A 5 -12.94 -7.10 -2.54
CA LEU A 5 -12.84 -5.64 -2.59
C LEU A 5 -11.41 -5.20 -2.93
N ILE A 6 -10.39 -5.84 -2.36
CA ILE A 6 -8.98 -5.52 -2.65
C ILE A 6 -8.68 -5.77 -4.13
N THR A 7 -9.03 -6.94 -4.65
CA THR A 7 -8.78 -7.31 -6.06
C THR A 7 -9.54 -6.39 -7.02
N SER A 8 -10.81 -6.09 -6.74
CA SER A 8 -11.62 -5.23 -7.62
C SER A 8 -11.15 -3.77 -7.62
N VAL A 9 -10.76 -3.21 -6.48
CA VAL A 9 -10.20 -1.85 -6.40
C VAL A 9 -8.85 -1.78 -7.09
N TYR A 10 -7.96 -2.74 -6.81
CA TYR A 10 -6.64 -2.78 -7.42
C TYR A 10 -6.72 -2.85 -8.95
N SER A 11 -7.57 -3.73 -9.50
CA SER A 11 -7.80 -3.86 -10.95
C SER A 11 -8.33 -2.57 -11.59
N ARG A 12 -9.27 -1.89 -10.93
CA ARG A 12 -9.79 -0.60 -11.43
C ARG A 12 -8.72 0.47 -11.46
N VAL A 13 -7.92 0.58 -10.39
CA VAL A 13 -6.83 1.57 -10.33
C VAL A 13 -5.75 1.27 -11.36
N SER A 14 -5.33 0.01 -11.51
CA SER A 14 -4.29 -0.39 -12.46
C SER A 14 -4.68 -0.22 -13.93
N SER A 15 -5.98 -0.24 -14.25
CA SER A 15 -6.46 0.08 -15.60
C SER A 15 -6.31 1.56 -15.98
N VAL A 16 -6.13 2.46 -15.01
CA VAL A 16 -6.06 3.92 -15.21
C VAL A 16 -4.65 4.46 -15.00
N PHE A 17 -3.89 3.89 -14.05
CA PHE A 17 -2.58 4.37 -13.66
C PHE A 17 -1.46 3.40 -14.08
N PRO A 18 -0.44 3.86 -14.81
CA PRO A 18 0.66 2.99 -15.27
C PRO A 18 1.51 2.41 -14.13
N ILE A 19 1.52 3.07 -12.97
CA ILE A 19 2.16 2.58 -11.75
C ILE A 19 1.05 2.37 -10.73
N THR A 20 0.87 1.13 -10.28
CA THR A 20 -0.10 0.78 -9.24
C THR A 20 0.56 -0.12 -8.21
N GLY A 21 0.24 0.11 -6.94
CA GLY A 21 0.77 -0.67 -5.82
C GLY A 21 -0.26 -0.85 -4.72
N LEU A 22 -0.07 -1.89 -3.93
CA LEU A 22 -0.80 -2.11 -2.68
C LEU A 22 0.21 -2.03 -1.53
N TYR A 23 -0.15 -1.36 -0.45
CA TYR A 23 0.63 -1.35 0.79
C TYR A 23 -0.25 -1.61 2.00
N LEU A 24 0.35 -2.12 3.07
CA LEU A 24 -0.33 -2.46 4.31
C LEU A 24 0.17 -1.58 5.45
N ALA A 25 -0.72 -1.23 6.37
CA ALA A 25 -0.34 -0.64 7.66
C ALA A 25 -1.22 -1.20 8.79
N PRO A 26 -0.67 -1.35 10.01
CA PRO A 26 -1.44 -1.70 11.18
C PRO A 26 -2.29 -0.51 11.63
N VAL A 27 -3.60 -0.73 11.72
CA VAL A 27 -4.57 0.21 12.29
C VAL A 27 -5.39 -0.57 13.33
N PRO A 28 -4.98 -0.56 14.61
CA PRO A 28 -5.50 -1.49 15.63
C PRO A 28 -7.01 -1.45 15.84
N THR A 29 -7.64 -0.30 15.60
CA THR A 29 -9.07 -0.09 15.75
C THR A 29 -9.88 -0.49 14.52
N TYR A 30 -9.23 -0.84 13.41
CA TYR A 30 -9.91 -1.31 12.20
C TYR A 30 -10.06 -2.82 12.20
N PRO A 31 -11.09 -3.37 11.53
CA PRO A 31 -11.29 -4.82 11.45
C PRO A 31 -10.00 -5.55 11.04
N SER A 32 -9.65 -6.62 11.77
CA SER A 32 -8.42 -7.42 11.60
C SER A 32 -7.08 -6.74 11.91
N GLY A 33 -7.06 -5.45 12.25
CA GLY A 33 -5.87 -4.73 12.68
C GLY A 33 -4.85 -4.40 11.58
N SER A 34 -4.89 -5.09 10.43
CA SER A 34 -4.08 -4.79 9.23
C SER A 34 -4.97 -4.20 8.14
N TRP A 35 -4.61 -3.04 7.64
CA TRP A 35 -5.38 -2.31 6.64
C TRP A 35 -4.61 -2.18 5.33
N SER A 36 -5.31 -2.36 4.22
CA SER A 36 -4.75 -2.23 2.87
C SER A 36 -5.06 -0.88 2.25
N PHE A 37 -4.08 -0.33 1.53
CA PHE A 37 -4.19 0.90 0.78
C PHE A 37 -3.73 0.64 -0.65
N THR A 38 -4.49 1.13 -1.64
CA THR A 38 -4.10 1.07 -3.05
C THR A 38 -3.61 2.44 -3.49
N ILE A 39 -2.46 2.49 -4.15
CA ILE A 39 -1.89 3.70 -4.74
C ILE A 39 -1.82 3.55 -6.25
N GLY A 40 -2.24 4.60 -6.97
CA GLY A 40 -2.06 4.75 -8.40
C GLY A 40 -1.26 6.01 -8.70
N SER A 41 -0.25 5.91 -9.55
CA SER A 41 0.63 7.02 -9.93
C SER A 41 0.79 7.07 -11.44
N LYS A 42 0.83 8.30 -11.98
CA LYS A 42 1.07 8.52 -13.42
C LYS A 42 2.55 8.47 -13.78
N ASN A 43 3.41 8.97 -12.88
CA ASN A 43 4.82 9.22 -13.18
C ASN A 43 5.80 8.83 -12.05
N TYR A 44 5.39 8.95 -10.79
CA TYR A 44 6.32 8.78 -9.66
C TYR A 44 6.19 7.38 -9.06
N ASP A 45 7.30 6.64 -9.03
CA ASP A 45 7.37 5.36 -8.32
C ASP A 45 7.27 5.61 -6.81
N PRO A 46 6.25 5.07 -6.12
CA PRO A 46 6.14 5.17 -4.67
C PRO A 46 7.39 4.68 -3.93
N LEU A 47 8.11 3.67 -4.44
CA LEU A 47 9.31 3.14 -3.78
C LEU A 47 10.55 4.05 -3.94
N ALA A 48 10.50 5.02 -4.85
CA ALA A 48 11.56 6.00 -5.06
C ALA A 48 11.32 7.34 -4.33
N ALA A 49 10.38 7.38 -3.38
CA ALA A 49 10.07 8.57 -2.60
C ALA A 49 11.30 9.09 -1.82
N ARG A 50 11.49 10.42 -1.81
CA ARG A 50 12.58 11.06 -1.07
C ARG A 50 12.17 11.30 0.38
N ASP A 51 13.11 11.08 1.29
CA ASP A 51 12.94 11.29 2.72
C ASP A 51 13.08 12.77 3.09
N VAL A 52 12.01 13.54 2.91
CA VAL A 52 11.99 14.97 3.25
C VAL A 52 10.86 15.23 4.24
N GLY A 53 11.16 15.95 5.32
CA GLY A 53 10.16 16.42 6.29
C GLY A 53 9.57 15.32 7.20
N LEU A 54 10.36 14.31 7.56
CA LEU A 54 9.90 13.18 8.38
C LEU A 54 10.01 13.41 9.90
N GLU A 55 10.40 14.61 10.34
CA GLU A 55 10.55 14.95 11.75
C GLU A 55 9.20 14.99 12.49
N GLY A 56 9.18 14.49 13.74
CA GLY A 56 7.98 14.53 14.59
C GLY A 56 6.90 13.50 14.26
N LEU A 57 7.09 12.64 13.25
CA LEU A 57 6.15 11.58 12.89
C LEU A 57 6.20 10.43 13.91
N ARG A 58 5.02 9.89 14.24
CA ARG A 58 4.86 8.83 15.27
C ARG A 58 4.91 7.40 14.74
N TYR A 59 4.70 7.21 13.44
CA TYR A 59 4.59 5.89 12.81
C TYR A 59 5.39 5.81 11.51
N TYR A 60 5.09 6.71 10.58
CA TYR A 60 5.74 6.72 9.27
C TYR A 60 7.21 7.15 9.38
N ASN A 61 8.08 6.39 8.71
CA ASN A 61 9.48 6.71 8.42
C ASN A 61 9.88 5.96 7.14
N SER A 62 11.08 6.20 6.64
CA SER A 62 11.59 5.64 5.38
C SER A 62 11.59 4.11 5.34
N GLY A 63 11.98 3.48 6.46
CA GLY A 63 11.98 2.02 6.58
C GLY A 63 10.57 1.44 6.57
N ILE A 64 9.65 2.08 7.29
CA ILE A 64 8.23 1.72 7.32
C ILE A 64 7.60 1.90 5.94
N HIS A 65 7.95 2.95 5.21
CA HIS A 65 7.48 3.17 3.85
C HIS A 65 7.83 2.00 2.94
N GLN A 66 9.11 1.62 2.88
CA GLN A 66 9.55 0.49 2.05
C GLN A 66 8.92 -0.84 2.49
N ALA A 67 8.85 -1.09 3.80
CA ALA A 67 8.28 -2.31 4.37
C ALA A 67 6.77 -2.44 4.11
N ALA A 68 6.03 -1.34 4.05
CA ALA A 68 4.58 -1.36 3.82
C ALA A 68 4.20 -2.00 2.46
N PHE A 69 5.07 -1.91 1.46
CA PHE A 69 4.90 -2.53 0.15
C PHE A 69 5.38 -3.99 0.10
N GLN A 70 5.99 -4.52 1.18
CA GLN A 70 6.39 -5.93 1.28
C GLN A 70 5.20 -6.77 1.79
N LEU A 71 4.42 -7.29 0.84
CA LEU A 71 3.15 -7.94 1.14
C LEU A 71 3.34 -9.41 1.57
N PRO A 72 2.57 -9.93 2.55
CA PRO A 72 2.47 -11.35 2.80
C PRO A 72 1.99 -12.14 1.57
N ASN A 73 2.38 -13.40 1.45
CA ASN A 73 2.07 -14.24 0.28
C ASN A 73 0.56 -14.28 -0.05
N PHE A 74 -0.30 -14.45 0.96
CA PHE A 74 -1.75 -14.50 0.74
C PHE A 74 -2.33 -13.19 0.18
N VAL A 75 -1.66 -12.05 0.41
CA VAL A 75 -2.07 -10.75 -0.16
C VAL A 75 -1.54 -10.61 -1.57
N GLN A 76 -0.30 -11.05 -1.83
CA GLN A 76 0.25 -11.08 -3.19
C GLN A 76 -0.61 -11.92 -4.13
N GLU A 77 -1.17 -13.04 -3.65
CA GLU A 77 -2.10 -13.89 -4.41
C GLU A 77 -3.38 -13.16 -4.82
N LEU A 78 -3.87 -12.19 -4.04
CA LEU A 78 -5.05 -11.39 -4.39
C LEU A 78 -4.80 -10.39 -5.52
N LEU A 79 -3.54 -10.10 -5.83
CA LEU A 79 -3.12 -9.13 -6.85
C LEU A 79 -2.73 -9.78 -8.18
N ARG A 80 -2.74 -11.11 -8.25
CA ARG A 80 -2.43 -11.86 -9.47
C ARG A 80 -3.58 -11.84 -10.47
#